data_AF-A0A7V1EG49-F1
#
_entry.id   AF-A0A7V1EG49-F1
#
_cell.length_a   1.000
_cell.length_b   1.000
_cell.length_c   1.000
_cell.angle_alpha   90.00
_cell.angle_beta   90.00
_cell.angle_gamma   90.00
#
_symmetry.space_group_name_H-M   'P 1'
#
loop_
_entity.id
_entity.type
_entity.pdbx_description
1 polymer ?
#
loop_
_entity_poly.entity_id
_entity_poly.type
_entity_poly.pdbx_seq_one_letter_code
_entity_poly.pdbx_strand_id
1 'polypeptide(L)'
;MLLNSQEVREVVESLLIATALLWGATPIIEKIGLARVDPLVGVTIRSFIVTVGLLLLTFLLGKGKELGSLDGKSILLFGLSGVMAGLLGMWTYYSALKVGATSKIVPIAASYPLVTTLLSVLILKEGVTFPRVIGTALIVIGIWLVK
;
A
#
# COMPACT_ATOMS: atom_id res chain seq x y z
N MET A 1 24.26 -12.05 -12.24
CA MET A 1 23.77 -11.62 -13.57
C MET A 1 23.08 -10.28 -13.35
N LEU A 2 23.72 -9.18 -13.75
CA LEU A 2 23.13 -7.85 -13.60
C LEU A 2 22.15 -7.67 -14.75
N LEU A 3 20.87 -7.48 -14.44
CA LEU A 3 19.83 -7.17 -15.44
C LEU A 3 20.21 -5.89 -16.18
N ASN A 4 20.00 -5.86 -17.49
CA ASN A 4 20.18 -4.62 -18.24
C ASN A 4 19.02 -3.63 -17.93
N SER A 5 19.17 -2.34 -18.29
CA SER A 5 18.19 -1.30 -17.95
C SER A 5 16.78 -1.55 -18.53
N GLN A 6 16.69 -2.24 -19.67
CA GLN A 6 15.42 -2.63 -20.27
C GLN A 6 14.77 -3.79 -19.52
N GLU A 7 15.54 -4.82 -19.15
CA GLU A 7 15.05 -5.95 -18.34
C GLU A 7 14.55 -5.50 -16.97
N VAL A 8 15.25 -4.57 -16.31
CA VAL A 8 14.79 -3.99 -15.03
C VAL A 8 13.44 -3.30 -15.20
N ARG A 9 13.27 -2.55 -16.30
CA ARG A 9 12.02 -1.85 -16.59
C ARG A 9 10.87 -2.84 -16.83
N GLU A 10 11.07 -3.88 -17.64
CA GLU A 10 10.06 -4.89 -17.93
C GLU A 10 9.62 -5.64 -16.66
N VAL A 11 10.57 -5.97 -15.77
CA VAL A 11 10.28 -6.58 -14.47
C VAL A 11 9.44 -5.64 -13.60
N VAL A 12 9.81 -4.36 -13.51
CA VAL A 12 9.06 -3.37 -12.73
C VAL A 12 7.63 -3.21 -13.27
N GLU A 13 7.47 -3.06 -14.58
CA GLU A 13 6.15 -2.94 -15.22
C GLU A 13 5.26 -4.16 -14.91
N SER A 14 5.84 -5.37 -15.03
CA SER A 14 5.13 -6.62 -14.73
C SER A 14 4.68 -6.71 -13.26
N LEU A 15 5.56 -6.32 -12.32
CA LEU A 15 5.24 -6.30 -10.89
C LEU A 15 4.16 -5.26 -10.56
N LEU A 16 4.18 -4.11 -11.23
CA LEU A 16 3.17 -3.06 -11.04
C LEU A 16 1.79 -3.50 -11.56
N ILE A 17 1.74 -4.21 -12.69
CA ILE A 17 0.48 -4.78 -13.21
C ILE A 17 -0.07 -5.81 -12.22
N ALA A 18 0.75 -6.74 -11.75
CA ALA A 18 0.33 -7.72 -10.75
C ALA A 18 -0.17 -7.03 -9.48
N THR A 19 0.52 -5.99 -9.01
CA THR A 19 0.12 -5.17 -7.87
C THR A 19 -1.25 -4.53 -8.09
N ALA A 20 -1.46 -3.90 -9.24
CA ALA A 20 -2.72 -3.23 -9.58
C ALA A 20 -3.90 -4.21 -9.61
N LEU A 21 -3.71 -5.41 -10.15
CA LEU A 21 -4.75 -6.45 -10.18
C LEU A 21 -5.08 -6.95 -8.76
N LEU A 22 -4.06 -7.25 -7.95
CA LEU A 22 -4.25 -7.71 -6.57
C LEU A 22 -4.92 -6.64 -5.71
N TRP A 23 -4.46 -5.39 -5.81
CA TRP A 23 -5.02 -4.27 -5.06
C TRP A 23 -6.40 -3.86 -5.57
N GLY A 24 -6.71 -4.07 -6.85
CA GLY A 24 -8.05 -3.86 -7.41
C GLY A 24 -9.09 -4.87 -6.92
N ALA A 25 -8.69 -6.14 -6.75
CA ALA A 25 -9.57 -7.19 -6.23
C ALA A 25 -9.78 -7.10 -4.70
N THR A 26 -8.76 -6.65 -3.98
CA THR A 26 -8.71 -6.66 -2.50
C THR A 26 -9.92 -5.96 -1.85
N PRO A 27 -10.31 -4.72 -2.21
CA PRO A 27 -11.45 -4.03 -1.60
C PRO A 27 -12.78 -4.76 -1.70
N ILE A 28 -12.98 -5.59 -2.73
CA ILE A 28 -14.20 -6.39 -2.90
C ILE A 28 -14.25 -7.50 -1.83
N ILE A 29 -13.14 -8.22 -1.65
CA ILE A 29 -13.01 -9.26 -0.63
C ILE A 29 -13.16 -8.65 0.78
N GLU A 30 -12.52 -7.51 1.02
CA GLU A 30 -12.60 -6.78 2.29
C GLU A 30 -14.03 -6.32 2.58
N LYS A 31 -14.73 -5.75 1.59
CA LYS A 31 -16.13 -5.31 1.72
C LYS A 31 -17.06 -6.48 2.10
N ILE A 32 -16.86 -7.64 1.46
CA ILE A 32 -17.63 -8.86 1.78
C ILE A 32 -17.36 -9.30 3.22
N GLY A 33 -16.09 -9.34 3.65
CA GLY A 33 -15.73 -9.71 5.03
C GLY A 33 -16.27 -8.74 6.08
N LEU A 34 -16.25 -7.43 5.78
CA LEU A 34 -16.73 -6.38 6.67
C LEU A 34 -18.25 -6.36 6.86
N ALA A 35 -19.02 -7.11 6.06
CA ALA A 35 -20.47 -7.17 6.18
C ALA A 35 -20.95 -7.63 7.57
N ARG A 36 -20.16 -8.46 8.26
CA ARG A 36 -20.51 -9.02 9.58
C ARG A 36 -19.43 -8.82 10.65
N VAL A 37 -18.34 -8.13 10.32
CA VAL A 37 -17.16 -7.99 11.20
C VAL A 37 -16.91 -6.52 11.48
N ASP A 38 -16.53 -6.19 12.71
CA ASP A 38 -16.08 -4.85 13.06
C ASP A 38 -14.79 -4.48 12.28
N PRO A 39 -14.64 -3.25 11.75
CA PRO A 39 -13.45 -2.84 11.03
C PRO A 39 -12.13 -3.12 11.76
N LEU A 40 -12.05 -2.82 13.06
CA LEU A 40 -10.83 -3.05 13.83
C LEU A 40 -10.52 -4.54 13.92
N VAL A 41 -11.53 -5.37 14.22
CA VAL A 41 -11.39 -6.84 14.26
C VAL A 41 -10.95 -7.39 12.89
N GLY A 42 -11.51 -6.86 11.80
CA GLY A 42 -11.12 -7.23 10.44
C GLY A 42 -9.65 -6.92 10.13
N VAL A 43 -9.17 -5.74 10.53
CA VAL A 43 -7.75 -5.36 10.40
C VAL A 43 -6.86 -6.24 11.28
N THR A 44 -7.29 -6.57 12.51
CA THR A 44 -6.55 -7.44 13.43
C THR A 44 -6.36 -8.84 12.83
N ILE A 45 -7.44 -9.49 12.38
CA ILE A 45 -7.37 -10.84 11.79
C ILE A 45 -6.55 -10.83 10.50
N ARG A 46 -6.75 -9.84 9.63
CA ARG A 46 -5.93 -9.68 8.41
C ARG A 46 -4.45 -9.59 8.75
N SER A 47 -4.10 -8.69 9.66
CA SER A 47 -2.70 -8.45 10.05
C SER A 47 -2.08 -9.70 10.64
N PHE A 48 -2.80 -10.41 11.51
CA PHE A 48 -2.34 -11.67 12.09
C PHE A 48 -2.03 -12.73 11.01
N ILE A 49 -2.95 -12.97 10.08
CA ILE A 49 -2.76 -13.94 8.99
C ILE A 49 -1.55 -13.57 8.13
N VAL A 50 -1.45 -12.29 7.74
CA VAL A 50 -0.32 -11.79 6.93
C VAL A 50 1.00 -11.92 7.70
N THR A 51 1.06 -11.56 8.98
CA THR A 51 2.28 -11.68 9.79
C THR A 51 2.74 -13.13 9.90
N VAL A 52 1.83 -14.07 10.15
CA VAL A 52 2.18 -15.51 10.19
C VAL A 52 2.73 -15.97 8.84
N GLY A 53 2.04 -15.65 7.74
CA GLY A 53 2.50 -16.01 6.39
C GLY A 53 3.86 -15.41 6.03
N LEU A 54 4.09 -14.14 6.37
CA LEU A 54 5.36 -13.46 6.13
C LEU A 54 6.50 -14.06 6.96
N LEU A 55 6.27 -14.38 8.24
CA LEU A 55 7.27 -15.05 9.07
C LEU A 55 7.62 -16.41 8.49
N LEU A 56 6.63 -17.24 8.14
CA LEU A 56 6.85 -18.54 7.53
C LEU A 56 7.70 -18.42 6.25
N LEU A 57 7.31 -17.55 5.32
CA LEU A 57 8.07 -17.35 4.08
C LEU A 57 9.49 -16.82 4.34
N THR A 58 9.65 -15.90 5.30
CA THR A 58 10.97 -15.35 5.65
C THR A 58 11.91 -16.44 6.15
N PHE A 59 11.43 -17.33 7.01
CA PHE A 59 12.25 -18.45 7.50
C PHE A 59 12.48 -19.53 6.42
N LEU A 60 11.45 -19.89 5.64
CA LEU A 60 11.57 -20.88 4.56
C LEU A 60 12.55 -20.44 3.47
N LEU A 61 12.65 -19.14 3.20
CA LEU A 61 13.59 -18.57 2.23
C LEU A 61 14.98 -18.28 2.83
N GLY A 62 15.24 -18.71 4.08
CA GLY A 62 16.54 -18.55 4.74
C GLY A 62 16.86 -17.12 5.19
N LYS A 63 15.90 -16.19 5.13
CA LYS A 63 16.07 -14.77 5.45
C LYS A 63 15.87 -14.45 6.93
N GLY A 64 15.58 -15.44 7.77
CA GLY A 64 15.32 -15.23 9.20
C GLY A 64 16.46 -14.56 9.97
N LYS A 65 17.73 -14.78 9.57
CA LYS A 65 18.89 -14.12 10.19
C LYS A 65 18.90 -12.61 9.97
N GLU A 66 18.38 -12.15 8.83
CA GLU A 66 18.34 -10.71 8.48
C GLU A 66 17.47 -9.91 9.46
N LEU A 67 16.41 -10.53 10.01
CA LEU A 67 15.53 -9.91 11.01
C LEU A 67 16.30 -9.49 12.27
N GLY A 68 17.25 -10.33 12.73
CA GLY A 68 18.06 -10.05 13.91
C GLY A 68 19.21 -9.07 13.67
N SER A 69 19.55 -8.81 12.40
CA SER A 69 20.61 -7.87 12.02
C SER A 69 20.12 -6.46 11.70
N LEU A 70 18.80 -6.21 11.77
CA LEU A 70 18.24 -4.89 11.52
C LEU A 70 18.69 -3.89 12.59
N ASP A 71 19.09 -2.70 12.14
CA ASP A 71 19.41 -1.60 13.03
C ASP A 71 18.11 -0.96 13.60
N GLY A 72 18.24 -0.30 14.76
CA GLY A 72 17.10 0.29 15.45
C GLY A 72 16.36 1.36 14.64
N LYS A 73 17.05 2.07 13.72
CA LYS A 73 16.40 3.07 12.86
C LYS A 73 15.54 2.40 11.80
N SER A 74 16.01 1.32 11.17
CA SER A 74 15.18 0.54 10.25
C SER A 74 13.95 -0.02 10.95
N ILE A 75 14.10 -0.59 12.15
CA ILE A 75 12.97 -1.09 12.95
C ILE A 75 11.97 0.03 13.25
N LEU A 76 12.45 1.21 13.65
CA LEU A 76 11.60 2.36 13.91
C LEU A 76 10.85 2.82 12.65
N LEU A 77 11.52 2.94 11.51
CA LEU A 77 10.90 3.37 10.25
C LEU A 77 9.83 2.38 9.77
N PHE A 78 10.12 1.07 9.80
CA PHE A 78 9.14 0.05 9.44
C PHE A 78 8.00 -0.05 10.48
N GLY A 79 8.31 0.14 11.76
CA GLY A 79 7.30 0.20 12.84
C GLY A 79 6.33 1.37 12.66
N LEU A 80 6.86 2.57 12.41
CA LEU A 80 6.04 3.76 12.11
C LEU A 80 5.20 3.56 10.85
N SER A 81 5.78 2.99 9.79
CA SER A 81 5.04 2.62 8.59
C SER A 81 3.90 1.65 8.89
N GLY A 82 4.15 0.61 9.70
CA GLY A 82 3.14 -0.35 10.13
C GLY A 82 2.01 0.29 10.95
N VAL A 83 2.33 1.22 11.85
CA VAL A 83 1.32 1.96 12.62
C VAL A 83 0.50 2.87 11.70
N MET A 84 1.14 3.64 10.81
CA MET A 84 0.46 4.58 9.93
C MET A 84 -0.41 3.87 8.88
N ALA A 85 0.16 2.93 8.12
CA ALA A 85 -0.55 2.26 7.05
C ALA A 85 -1.37 1.07 7.58
N GLY A 86 -0.72 0.15 8.30
CA GLY A 86 -1.31 -1.13 8.70
C GLY A 86 -2.35 -1.04 9.81
N LEU A 87 -2.18 -0.13 10.78
CA LEU A 87 -3.14 0.07 11.87
C LEU A 87 -4.11 1.22 11.56
N LEU A 88 -3.63 2.46 11.57
CA LEU A 88 -4.49 3.64 11.49
C LEU A 88 -5.14 3.79 10.10
N GLY A 89 -4.35 3.66 9.04
CA GLY A 89 -4.82 3.76 7.66
C GLY A 89 -5.83 2.67 7.33
N MET A 90 -5.51 1.41 7.59
CA MET A 90 -6.43 0.31 7.35
C MET A 90 -7.70 0.38 8.22
N TRP A 91 -7.60 0.77 9.49
CA TRP A 91 -8.78 0.87 10.35
C TRP A 91 -9.74 1.97 9.87
N THR A 92 -9.23 3.14 9.53
CA THR A 92 -10.05 4.24 8.99
C THR A 92 -10.61 3.89 7.61
N TYR A 93 -9.80 3.29 6.74
CA TYR A 93 -10.22 2.81 5.43
C TYR A 93 -11.31 1.73 5.51
N TYR A 94 -11.15 0.70 6.35
CA TYR A 94 -12.17 -0.34 6.57
C TYR A 94 -13.45 0.23 7.17
N SER A 95 -13.34 1.19 8.08
CA SER A 95 -14.50 1.86 8.67
C SER A 95 -15.32 2.57 7.60
N ALA A 96 -14.67 3.32 6.70
CA ALA A 96 -15.30 3.95 5.57
C ALA A 96 -15.83 2.93 4.54
N LEU A 97 -15.04 1.91 4.23
CA LEU A 97 -15.38 0.86 3.27
C LEU A 97 -16.60 0.07 3.71
N LYS A 98 -16.74 -0.22 5.01
CA LYS A 98 -17.87 -0.98 5.57
C LYS A 98 -19.20 -0.27 5.30
N VAL A 99 -19.27 1.04 5.53
CA VAL A 99 -20.51 1.81 5.41
C VAL A 99 -20.71 2.45 4.04
N GLY A 100 -19.64 2.75 3.30
CA GLY A 100 -19.66 3.44 2.02
C GLY A 100 -19.74 2.51 0.81
N ALA A 101 -20.09 3.07 -0.35
CA ALA A 101 -20.02 2.36 -1.62
C ALA A 101 -18.56 2.15 -2.04
N THR A 102 -18.16 0.92 -2.36
CA THR A 102 -16.78 0.58 -2.77
C THR A 102 -16.32 1.41 -3.96
N SER A 103 -17.23 1.68 -4.92
CA SER A 103 -16.97 2.53 -6.09
C SER A 103 -16.59 3.98 -5.76
N LYS A 104 -16.91 4.48 -4.56
CA LYS A 104 -16.52 5.81 -4.09
C LYS A 104 -15.34 5.77 -3.13
N ILE A 105 -15.35 4.84 -2.18
CA ILE A 105 -14.31 4.75 -1.15
C ILE A 105 -12.95 4.42 -1.75
N VAL A 106 -12.89 3.46 -2.68
CA VAL A 106 -11.62 2.99 -3.25
C VAL A 106 -10.91 4.10 -4.06
N PRO A 107 -11.57 4.78 -5.02
CA PRO A 107 -10.91 5.87 -5.74
C PRO A 107 -10.47 7.00 -4.82
N ILE A 108 -11.32 7.42 -3.87
CA ILE A 108 -10.96 8.51 -2.93
C ILE A 108 -9.74 8.11 -2.09
N ALA A 109 -9.70 6.88 -1.55
CA ALA A 109 -8.52 6.39 -0.83
C ALA A 109 -7.28 6.35 -1.73
N ALA A 110 -7.45 6.04 -3.02
CA ALA A 110 -6.38 6.02 -4.02
C ALA A 110 -5.87 7.43 -4.42
N SER A 111 -6.36 8.52 -3.80
CA SER A 111 -5.81 9.87 -4.02
C SER A 111 -4.54 10.16 -3.21
N TYR A 112 -4.06 9.20 -2.40
CA TYR A 112 -2.83 9.33 -1.62
C TYR A 112 -1.56 9.68 -2.43
N PRO A 113 -1.43 9.40 -3.75
CA PRO A 113 -0.28 9.85 -4.53
C PRO A 113 -0.02 11.36 -4.49
N LEU A 114 -1.05 12.19 -4.21
CA LEU A 114 -0.86 13.61 -3.91
C LEU A 114 0.04 13.82 -2.70
N VAL A 115 -0.30 13.13 -1.60
CA VAL A 115 0.43 13.21 -0.34
C VAL A 115 1.82 12.63 -0.54
N THR A 116 1.95 11.49 -1.22
CA THR A 116 3.25 10.89 -1.53
C THR A 116 4.13 11.83 -2.37
N THR A 117 3.58 12.45 -3.41
CA THR A 117 4.33 13.41 -4.26
C THR A 117 4.80 14.60 -3.43
N LEU A 118 3.92 15.18 -2.61
CA LEU A 118 4.28 16.31 -1.75
C LEU A 118 5.39 15.91 -0.75
N LEU A 119 5.22 14.78 -0.06
CA LEU A 119 6.18 14.31 0.94
C LEU A 119 7.51 13.87 0.31
N SER A 120 7.51 13.31 -0.91
CA SER A 120 8.76 12.93 -1.59
C SER A 120 9.60 14.16 -1.93
N VAL A 121 8.96 15.28 -2.26
CA VAL A 121 9.65 16.57 -2.48
C VAL A 121 10.17 17.15 -1.17
N LEU A 122 9.35 17.17 -0.12
CA LEU A 122 9.71 17.80 1.15
C LEU A 122 10.74 16.99 1.95
N ILE A 123 10.60 15.67 1.97
CA ILE A 123 11.39 14.76 2.83
C ILE A 123 12.54 14.13 2.03
N LEU A 124 12.23 13.56 0.86
CA LEU A 124 13.22 12.86 0.03
C LEU A 124 13.98 13.80 -0.91
N LYS A 125 13.57 15.08 -0.99
CA LYS A 125 14.16 16.10 -1.85
C LYS A 125 14.16 15.69 -3.33
N GLU A 126 13.15 14.92 -3.73
CA GLU A 126 12.99 14.56 -5.14
C GLU A 126 12.67 15.79 -5.99
N GLY A 127 13.20 15.81 -7.22
CA GLY A 127 12.87 16.84 -8.19
C GLY A 127 11.38 16.83 -8.55
N VAL A 128 10.77 18.01 -8.62
CA VAL A 128 9.43 18.20 -9.18
C VAL A 128 9.57 18.49 -10.65
N THR A 129 9.07 17.58 -11.49
CA THR A 129 8.97 17.83 -12.93
C THR A 129 7.53 18.26 -13.27
N PHE A 130 7.39 19.15 -14.24
CA PHE A 130 6.09 19.60 -14.71
C PHE A 130 5.17 18.43 -15.15
N PRO A 131 5.66 17.39 -15.87
CA PRO A 131 4.84 16.21 -16.18
C PRO A 131 4.36 15.45 -14.95
N ARG A 132 5.20 15.33 -13.91
CA ARG A 132 4.82 14.64 -12.66
C ARG A 132 3.68 15.38 -11.97
N VAL A 133 3.74 16.71 -11.89
CA VAL A 133 2.67 17.53 -11.28
C VAL A 133 1.37 17.37 -12.05
N ILE A 134 1.40 17.50 -13.37
CA ILE A 134 0.21 17.35 -14.21
C ILE A 134 -0.37 15.94 -14.08
N GLY A 135 0.47 14.90 -14.15
CA GLY A 135 0.02 13.52 -14.02
C GLY A 135 -0.67 13.26 -12.68
N THR A 136 -0.05 13.69 -11.57
CA THR A 136 -0.66 13.56 -10.24
C THR A 136 -1.98 14.34 -10.13
N ALA A 137 -2.06 15.55 -10.71
CA ALA A 137 -3.31 16.32 -10.73
C ALA A 137 -4.40 15.61 -11.55
N LEU A 138 -4.07 15.05 -12.72
CA LEU A 138 -5.01 14.31 -13.57
C LEU A 138 -5.52 13.05 -12.89
N ILE A 139 -4.68 12.31 -12.16
CA ILE A 139 -5.09 11.15 -11.36
C ILE A 139 -6.18 11.55 -10.35
N VAL A 140 -5.98 12.67 -9.66
CA VAL A 140 -6.91 13.18 -8.64
C VAL A 140 -8.22 13.64 -9.26
N ILE A 141 -8.14 14.40 -10.36
CA ILE A 141 -9.32 14.84 -11.08
C ILE A 141 -10.12 13.62 -11.56
N GLY A 142 -9.45 12.62 -12.13
CA GLY A 142 -10.06 11.36 -12.55
C GLY A 142 -10.76 10.66 -11.38
N ILE A 143 -10.09 10.53 -10.24
CA ILE A 143 -10.68 9.98 -9.01
C ILE A 143 -11.92 10.75 -8.57
N TRP A 144 -11.86 12.08 -8.59
CA TRP A 144 -12.97 12.93 -8.19
C TRP A 144 -14.18 12.81 -9.13
N LEU A 145 -13.94 12.61 -10.43
CA LEU A 145 -15.00 12.40 -11.43
C LEU A 145 -15.67 11.02 -11.33
N VAL A 146 -14.98 10.01 -10.79
CA VAL A 146 -15.55 8.67 -10.57
C VAL A 146 -16.51 8.66 -9.36
N LYS A 147 -16.53 9.71 -8.53
CA LYS A 147 -17.33 9.84 -7.31
C LYS A 147 -18.84 9.95 -7.55
#